data_AF-A0A6G0X1F3-F1
#
_entry.id   AF-A0A6G0X1F3-F1
#
_cell.length_a   1.000
_cell.length_b   1.000
_cell.length_c   1.000
_cell.angle_alpha   90.00
_cell.angle_beta   90.00
_cell.angle_gamma   90.00
#
_symmetry.space_group_name_H-M   'P 1'
#
loop_
_entity.id
_entity.type
_entity.pdbx_description
1 polymer ?
#
loop_
_entity_poly.entity_id
_entity_poly.type
_entity_poly.pdbx_seq_one_letter_code
_entity_poly.pdbx_strand_id
1 'polypeptide(L)'
;MAKSVVKVHQFGLAVCGLLCTIAAVWSFVNDSYHGSLQGSVTRISMRVYQIALSLVLLSTTALGMKQPLKWFGLLESYIGSGLYVIFLAFFTLGLGNDFGMYANVTMLVVGILSICYGLVFKDERHNYPPLLA
;
A
#
# COMPACT_ATOMS: atom_id res chain seq x y z
N MET A 1 19.19 17.66 0.88
CA MET A 1 18.28 17.08 -0.13
C MET A 1 17.69 15.74 0.29
N ALA A 2 18.47 14.78 0.81
CA ALA A 2 17.99 13.44 1.20
C ALA A 2 16.73 13.41 2.09
N LYS A 3 16.64 14.27 3.12
CA LYS A 3 15.45 14.35 4.00
C LYS A 3 14.15 14.74 3.27
N SER A 4 14.24 15.51 2.19
CA SER A 4 13.06 15.92 1.42
C SER A 4 12.54 14.76 0.57
N VAL A 5 13.43 13.95 -0.01
CA VAL A 5 13.04 12.81 -0.85
C VAL A 5 12.38 11.71 -0.03
N VAL A 6 12.91 11.43 1.16
CA VAL A 6 12.31 10.46 2.10
C VAL A 6 10.88 10.89 2.47
N LYS A 7 10.64 12.18 2.74
CA LYS A 7 9.30 12.70 3.05
C LYS A 7 8.34 12.58 1.86
N VAL A 8 8.81 12.86 0.64
CA VAL A 8 7.99 12.73 -0.58
C VAL A 8 7.63 11.27 -0.85
N HIS A 9 8.59 10.35 -0.70
CA HIS A 9 8.36 8.91 -0.82
C HIS A 9 7.35 8.42 0.23
N GLN A 10 7.56 8.79 1.49
CA GLN A 10 6.67 8.43 2.59
C GLN A 10 5.25 8.98 2.39
N PHE A 11 5.12 10.21 1.86
CA PHE A 11 3.83 10.78 1.50
C PHE A 11 3.17 10.02 0.35
N GLY A 12 3.93 9.66 -0.69
CA GLY A 12 3.45 8.83 -1.80
C GLY A 12 2.94 7.47 -1.34
N LEU A 13 3.67 6.81 -0.43
CA LEU A 13 3.23 5.57 0.19
C LEU A 13 1.95 5.79 1.01
N ALA A 14 1.87 6.82 1.86
CA ALA A 14 0.67 7.10 2.64
C ALA A 14 -0.58 7.32 1.76
N VAL A 15 -0.43 8.02 0.63
CA VAL A 15 -1.49 8.19 -0.37
C VAL A 15 -1.90 6.85 -0.98
N CYS A 16 -0.94 5.97 -1.31
CA CYS A 16 -1.23 4.62 -1.80
C CYS A 16 -2.01 3.78 -0.76
N GLY A 17 -1.61 3.86 0.52
CA GLY A 17 -2.33 3.22 1.63
C GLY A 17 -3.76 3.71 1.73
N LEU A 18 -3.97 5.03 1.69
CA LEU A 18 -5.30 5.65 1.71
C LEU A 18 -6.16 5.22 0.51
N LEU A 19 -5.62 5.28 -0.71
CA LEU A 19 -6.35 4.85 -1.90
C LEU A 19 -6.76 3.37 -1.81
N CYS A 20 -5.90 2.52 -1.26
CA CYS A 20 -6.22 1.10 -1.03
C CYS A 20 -7.32 0.92 0.01
N THR A 21 -7.28 1.66 1.14
CA THR A 21 -8.36 1.62 2.14
C THR A 21 -9.70 2.04 1.56
N ILE A 22 -9.74 3.13 0.78
CA ILE A 22 -10.97 3.64 0.16
C ILE A 22 -11.50 2.64 -0.86
N ALA A 23 -10.63 2.06 -1.69
CA ALA A 23 -11.02 1.06 -2.68
C ALA A 23 -11.61 -0.19 -2.02
N ALA A 24 -10.98 -0.67 -0.94
CA ALA A 24 -11.44 -1.85 -0.21
C ALA A 24 -12.78 -1.60 0.52
N VAL A 25 -12.96 -0.43 1.16
CA VAL A 25 -14.22 -0.06 1.81
C VAL A 25 -15.35 0.10 0.79
N TRP A 26 -15.08 0.77 -0.33
CA TRP A 26 -16.08 0.98 -1.38
C TRP A 26 -16.50 -0.33 -2.03
N SER A 27 -15.56 -1.26 -2.25
CA SER A 27 -15.85 -2.61 -2.72
C SER A 27 -16.61 -3.43 -1.67
N PHE A 28 -16.29 -3.28 -0.38
CA PHE A 28 -17.02 -3.97 0.69
C PHE A 28 -18.48 -3.53 0.81
N VAL A 29 -18.77 -2.24 0.61
CA VAL A 29 -20.12 -1.66 0.72
C VAL A 29 -20.97 -1.92 -0.52
N ASN A 30 -20.39 -1.85 -1.72
CA ASN A 30 -21.14 -2.02 -2.97
C ASN A 30 -21.26 -3.46 -3.45
N ASP A 31 -20.53 -4.41 -2.84
CA ASP A 31 -20.62 -5.80 -3.27
C ASP A 31 -21.89 -6.44 -2.74
N SER A 32 -22.75 -6.78 -3.69
CA SER A 32 -23.92 -7.59 -3.43
C SER A 32 -23.43 -9.04 -3.46
N TYR A 33 -23.04 -9.60 -2.31
CA TYR A 33 -22.44 -10.94 -2.09
C TYR A 33 -23.29 -12.12 -2.61
N HIS A 34 -23.61 -12.13 -3.90
CA HIS A 34 -24.40 -13.14 -4.58
C HIS A 34 -23.48 -14.25 -5.11
N GLY A 35 -23.80 -15.51 -4.82
CA GLY A 35 -23.06 -16.68 -5.29
C GLY A 35 -22.91 -17.78 -4.24
N SER A 36 -22.00 -18.73 -4.49
CA SER A 36 -21.70 -19.81 -3.55
C SER A 36 -21.03 -19.26 -2.28
N LEU A 37 -21.34 -19.85 -1.12
CA LEU A 37 -20.75 -19.52 0.18
C LEU A 37 -19.21 -19.47 0.14
N GLN A 38 -18.60 -20.36 -0.64
CA GLN A 38 -17.16 -20.43 -0.79
C GLN A 38 -16.59 -19.20 -1.52
N GLY A 39 -17.25 -18.76 -2.61
CA GLY A 39 -16.85 -17.56 -3.34
C GLY A 39 -17.03 -16.28 -2.52
N SER A 40 -18.11 -16.18 -1.75
CA SER A 40 -18.35 -15.01 -0.88
C SER A 40 -17.33 -14.94 0.27
N VAL A 41 -16.99 -16.06 0.89
CA VAL A 41 -15.98 -16.10 1.97
C VAL A 41 -14.60 -15.72 1.44
N THR A 42 -14.20 -16.20 0.27
CA THR A 42 -12.91 -15.82 -0.35
C THR A 42 -12.84 -14.32 -0.67
N ARG A 43 -13.93 -13.72 -1.17
CA ARG A 43 -13.97 -12.27 -1.44
C ARG A 43 -13.89 -11.44 -0.17
N ILE A 44 -14.63 -11.84 0.88
CA ILE A 44 -14.59 -11.15 2.18
C ILE A 44 -13.19 -11.25 2.80
N SER A 45 -12.59 -12.44 2.80
CA SER A 45 -11.26 -12.64 3.39
C SER A 45 -10.17 -11.86 2.64
N MET A 46 -10.22 -11.82 1.30
CA MET A 46 -9.30 -11.00 0.51
C MET A 46 -9.43 -9.50 0.81
N ARG A 47 -10.67 -8.99 0.97
CA ARG A 47 -10.90 -7.58 1.30
C ARG A 47 -10.43 -7.22 2.70
N VAL A 48 -10.70 -8.07 3.69
CA VAL A 48 -10.22 -7.86 5.06
C VAL A 48 -8.68 -7.88 5.09
N TYR A 49 -8.07 -8.79 4.34
CA TYR A 49 -6.61 -8.86 4.22
C TYR A 49 -6.03 -7.60 3.57
N GLN A 50 -6.67 -7.10 2.51
CA GLN A 50 -6.29 -5.85 1.84
C GLN A 50 -6.42 -4.63 2.76
N ILE A 51 -7.49 -4.55 3.55
CA ILE A 51 -7.65 -3.49 4.57
C ILE A 51 -6.53 -3.58 5.61
N ALA A 52 -6.24 -4.78 6.13
CA ALA A 52 -5.16 -4.97 7.09
C ALA A 52 -3.80 -4.52 6.52
N LEU A 53 -3.47 -4.88 5.29
CA LEU A 53 -2.24 -4.46 4.63
C LEU A 53 -2.18 -2.94 4.41
N SER A 54 -3.27 -2.33 3.95
CA SER A 54 -3.34 -0.88 3.76
C SER A 54 -3.17 -0.11 5.08
N LEU A 55 -3.70 -0.62 6.20
CA LEU A 55 -3.51 -0.05 7.53
C LEU A 55 -2.09 -0.24 8.05
N VAL A 56 -1.42 -1.34 7.73
CA VAL A 56 0.01 -1.55 8.04
C VAL A 56 0.87 -0.52 7.29
N LEU A 57 0.55 -0.26 6.01
CA LEU A 57 1.23 0.77 5.24
C LEU A 57 0.95 2.18 5.79
N LEU A 58 -0.29 2.47 6.16
CA LEU A 58 -0.68 3.79 6.67
C LEU A 58 -0.11 4.04 8.07
N SER A 59 -0.06 3.03 8.95
CA SER A 59 0.56 3.15 10.28
C SER A 59 2.08 3.30 10.22
N THR A 60 2.75 2.64 9.27
CA THR A 60 4.20 2.83 9.05
C THR A 60 4.51 4.20 8.44
N THR A 61 3.71 4.65 7.47
CA THR A 61 4.00 5.86 6.68
C THR A 61 3.42 7.13 7.31
N ALA A 62 2.23 7.12 7.90
CA ALA A 62 1.64 8.31 8.53
C ALA A 62 2.10 8.49 9.98
N LEU A 63 2.06 7.41 10.77
CA LEU A 63 2.36 7.45 12.21
C LEU A 63 3.84 7.15 12.54
N GLY A 64 4.64 6.70 11.58
CA GLY A 64 6.05 6.35 11.82
C GLY A 64 6.22 5.19 12.82
N MET A 65 5.21 4.32 12.94
CA MET A 65 5.24 3.25 13.93
C MET A 65 6.32 2.22 13.61
N LYS A 66 7.27 2.03 14.53
CA LYS A 66 8.41 1.11 14.37
C LYS A 66 8.02 -0.37 14.47
N GLN A 67 6.88 -0.71 15.07
CA GLN A 67 6.40 -2.09 15.22
C GLN A 67 6.08 -2.77 13.88
N PRO A 68 5.25 -2.20 13.00
CA PRO A 68 4.98 -2.78 11.69
C PRO A 68 6.20 -2.79 10.74
N LEU A 69 7.13 -1.85 10.91
CA LEU A 69 8.44 -1.86 10.23
C LEU A 69 9.30 -3.09 10.61
N LYS A 70 9.22 -3.57 11.86
CA LYS A 70 9.90 -4.81 12.30
C LYS A 70 9.28 -6.07 11.72
N TRP A 71 7.96 -6.09 11.49
CA TRP A 71 7.26 -7.25 10.93
C TRP A 71 7.41 -7.34 9.41
N PHE A 72 7.44 -6.18 8.74
CA PHE A 72 7.69 -6.06 7.30
C PHE A 72 8.97 -5.27 7.07
N GLY A 73 10.12 -5.92 7.31
CA GLY A 73 11.45 -5.32 7.08
C GLY A 73 11.71 -4.86 5.64
N LEU A 74 10.89 -5.32 4.68
CA LEU A 74 10.85 -4.80 3.31
C LEU A 74 10.46 -3.31 3.26
N LEU A 75 9.67 -2.81 4.20
CA LEU A 75 9.23 -1.41 4.20
C LEU A 75 10.39 -0.45 4.49
N GLU A 76 11.47 -0.89 5.14
CA GLU A 76 12.65 -0.06 5.46
C GLU A 76 13.45 0.39 4.23
N SER A 77 13.24 -0.23 3.07
CA SER A 77 13.97 0.05 1.84
C SER A 77 13.05 0.62 0.75
N TYR A 78 13.60 1.39 -0.18
CA TYR A 78 12.84 1.94 -1.30
C TYR A 78 12.34 0.83 -2.23
N ILE A 79 13.17 -0.20 -2.45
CA ILE A 79 12.82 -1.35 -3.28
C ILE A 79 11.72 -2.16 -2.60
N GLY A 80 11.86 -2.45 -1.30
CA GLY A 80 10.90 -3.29 -0.60
C GLY A 80 9.55 -2.62 -0.35
N SER A 81 9.54 -1.32 -0.04
CA SER A 81 8.29 -0.54 0.03
C SER A 81 7.62 -0.38 -1.34
N GLY A 82 8.41 -0.22 -2.41
CA GLY A 82 7.89 -0.21 -3.79
C GLY A 82 7.26 -1.54 -4.19
N LEU A 83 7.92 -2.67 -3.92
CA LEU A 83 7.39 -4.01 -4.14
C LEU A 83 6.10 -4.27 -3.37
N TYR A 84 6.03 -3.79 -2.12
CA TYR A 84 4.84 -3.91 -1.29
C TYR A 84 3.65 -3.12 -1.88
N VAL A 85 3.88 -1.90 -2.38
CA VAL A 85 2.84 -1.10 -3.03
C VAL A 85 2.38 -1.74 -4.34
N ILE A 86 3.29 -2.31 -5.13
CA ILE A 86 2.93 -3.07 -6.35
C ILE A 86 2.06 -4.27 -5.99
N PHE A 87 2.39 -4.98 -4.90
CA PHE A 87 1.58 -6.08 -4.41
C PHE A 87 0.16 -5.59 -4.04
N LEU A 88 0.04 -4.49 -3.30
CA LEU A 88 -1.27 -3.86 -3.03
C LEU A 88 -2.02 -3.49 -4.31
N ALA A 89 -1.31 -3.02 -5.34
CA ALA A 89 -1.89 -2.64 -6.62
C ALA A 89 -2.59 -3.84 -7.29
N PHE A 90 -1.94 -5.01 -7.32
CA PHE A 90 -2.56 -6.25 -7.84
C PHE A 90 -3.78 -6.71 -7.05
N PHE A 91 -3.75 -6.61 -5.71
CA PHE A 91 -4.94 -6.89 -4.88
C PHE A 91 -6.07 -5.90 -5.18
N THR A 92 -5.73 -4.64 -5.42
CA THR A 92 -6.69 -3.58 -5.76
C THR A 92 -7.31 -3.79 -7.14
N LEU A 93 -6.54 -4.29 -8.11
CA LEU A 93 -7.05 -4.71 -9.42
C LEU A 93 -8.06 -5.88 -9.29
N GLY A 94 -7.84 -6.78 -8.33
CA GLY A 94 -8.75 -7.88 -8.02
C GLY A 94 -10.15 -7.45 -7.54
N LEU A 95 -10.36 -6.18 -7.19
CA LEU A 95 -11.66 -5.63 -6.79
C LEU A 95 -12.62 -5.44 -7.98
N GLY A 96 -12.10 -5.41 -9.21
CA GLY A 96 -12.91 -5.39 -10.44
C GLY A 96 -13.78 -4.14 -10.63
N ASN A 97 -13.43 -3.02 -9.99
CA ASN A 97 -14.16 -1.74 -10.09
C ASN A 97 -13.30 -0.63 -10.72
N ASP A 98 -13.95 0.37 -11.33
CA ASP A 98 -13.25 1.48 -12.00
C ASP A 98 -12.34 2.25 -11.03
N PHE A 99 -12.80 2.46 -9.79
CA PHE A 99 -11.99 3.12 -8.76
C PHE A 99 -10.73 2.33 -8.41
N GLY A 100 -10.84 1.01 -8.26
CA GLY A 100 -9.70 0.12 -8.02
C GLY A 100 -8.77 0.04 -9.22
N MET A 101 -9.27 0.18 -10.44
CA MET A 101 -8.43 0.29 -11.64
C MET A 101 -7.57 1.57 -11.59
N TYR A 102 -8.16 2.74 -11.32
CA TYR A 102 -7.39 4.00 -11.20
C TYR A 102 -6.40 3.95 -10.02
N ALA A 103 -6.84 3.42 -8.87
CA ALA A 103 -5.99 3.27 -7.70
C ALA A 103 -4.83 2.28 -7.92
N ASN A 104 -5.06 1.19 -8.66
CA ASN A 104 -4.02 0.26 -9.06
C ASN A 104 -2.97 0.94 -9.95
N VAL A 105 -3.38 1.69 -10.97
CA VAL A 105 -2.44 2.38 -11.86
C VAL A 105 -1.56 3.35 -11.09
N THR A 106 -2.13 4.14 -10.17
CA THR A 106 -1.33 5.08 -9.35
C THR A 106 -0.36 4.35 -8.42
N MET A 107 -0.79 3.26 -7.76
CA MET A 107 0.08 2.43 -6.93
C MET A 107 1.21 1.79 -7.74
N LEU A 108 0.94 1.29 -8.94
CA LEU A 108 1.96 0.72 -9.83
C LEU A 108 3.01 1.76 -10.20
N VAL A 109 2.60 2.96 -10.59
CA VAL A 109 3.52 4.05 -10.93
C VAL A 109 4.38 4.42 -9.73
N VAL A 110 3.78 4.62 -8.55
CA VAL A 110 4.51 4.98 -7.32
C VAL A 110 5.47 3.85 -6.92
N GLY A 111 5.04 2.59 -7.01
CA GLY A 111 5.86 1.43 -6.69
C GLY A 111 7.05 1.27 -7.63
N ILE A 112 6.85 1.42 -8.94
CA ILE A 112 7.93 1.35 -9.94
C ILE A 112 8.91 2.50 -9.73
N LEU A 113 8.44 3.73 -9.52
CA LEU A 113 9.30 4.88 -9.24
C LEU A 113 10.14 4.67 -7.97
N SER A 114 9.56 4.07 -6.94
CA SER A 114 10.26 3.73 -5.69
C SER A 114 11.36 2.70 -5.91
N ILE A 115 11.10 1.66 -6.70
CA ILE A 115 12.10 0.65 -7.06
C ILE A 115 13.22 1.25 -7.91
N CYS A 116 12.88 2.03 -8.95
CA CYS A 116 13.85 2.72 -9.78
C CYS A 116 14.74 3.65 -8.95
N TYR A 117 14.17 4.38 -8.00
CA TYR A 117 14.93 5.25 -7.11
C TYR A 117 15.89 4.43 -6.22
N GLY A 118 15.42 3.33 -5.62
CA GLY A 118 16.25 2.43 -4.81
C GLY A 118 17.40 1.77 -5.56
N LEU A 119 17.19 1.45 -6.85
CA LEU A 119 18.22 0.89 -7.73
C LEU A 119 19.28 1.94 -8.13
N VAL A 120 18.86 3.18 -8.41
CA VAL A 120 19.76 4.26 -8.84
C VAL A 120 20.58 4.83 -7.69
N PHE A 121 19.99 5.00 -6.51
CA PHE A 121 20.63 5.71 -5.39
C PHE A 121 21.27 4.80 -4.33
N LYS A 122 21.33 3.47 -4.58
CA LYS A 122 21.67 2.42 -3.59
C LYS A 122 20.71 2.44 -2.39
N ASP A 123 20.18 1.27 -2.09
CA ASP A 123 19.10 1.12 -1.12
C ASP A 123 19.62 1.35 0.31
N GLU A 124 19.46 2.57 0.83
CA GLU A 124 19.70 2.87 2.24
C GLU A 124 18.49 2.43 3.08
N ARG A 125 18.73 1.88 4.27
CA ARG A 125 17.64 1.59 5.22
C ARG A 125 17.18 2.88 5.86
N HIS A 126 15.92 3.24 5.65
CA HIS A 126 15.34 4.47 6.17
C HIS A 126 14.54 4.21 7.44
N ASN A 127 14.90 4.92 8.51
CA ASN A 127 13.97 5.15 9.60
C ASN A 127 13.01 6.27 9.17
N TYR A 128 11.78 5.91 8.82
CA TYR A 128 10.76 6.91 8.51
C TYR A 128 10.41 7.72 9.77
N PRO A 129 10.67 9.04 9.80
CA PRO A 129 10.16 9.89 10.87
C PRO A 129 8.63 10.03 10.72
N PRO A 130 7.87 10.21 11.82
CA PRO A 130 6.43 10.44 11.74
C PRO A 130 6.11 11.65 10.83
N LEU A 131 5.13 11.49 9.94
CA LEU A 131 4.74 12.52 8.95
C LEU A 131 4.00 13.70 9.61
N LEU A 132 3.43 13.45 10.79
CA LEU A 132 2.65 14.40 11.61
C LEU A 132 3.45 15.07 12.74
N ALA A 133 4.78 14.97 12.76
CA ALA A 133 5.63 15.58 13.78
C ALA A 133 6.30 16.88 13.33
#